data_AF-A0A0D6GCK5-F1
#
_entry.id   AF-A0A0D6GCK5-F1
#
_cell.length_a   1.000
_cell.length_b   1.000
_cell.length_c   1.000
_cell.angle_alpha   90.00
_cell.angle_beta   90.00
_cell.angle_gamma   90.00
#
_symmetry.space_group_name_H-M   'P 1'
#
loop_
_entity.id
_entity.type
_entity.pdbx_description
1 polymer ?
#
loop_
_entity_poly.entity_id
_entity_poly.type
_entity_poly.pdbx_seq_one_letter_code
_entity_poly.pdbx_strand_id
1 'polypeptide(L)'
;MTTILVAIVVCLITVFIAWAWSTAQRLNRLHIRTDSALQALQAALDQRSAVLAALYPQHNALAQSAQKIQLDYETFSERSEKEKHVGACISLLGDAVPASLVEAEARVQLAFRFYNDAVADTRALRVRPLVRGLRLGGTARLPIFFELPNIHD
;
A
#
# COMPACT_ATOMS: atom_id res chain seq x y z
N MET A 1 49.92 22.19 -1.82
CA MET A 1 49.59 20.81 -1.38
C MET A 1 48.43 20.82 -0.38
N THR A 2 48.50 21.58 0.70
CA THR A 2 47.40 21.72 1.69
C THR A 2 46.10 22.29 1.09
N THR A 3 46.18 23.35 0.28
CA THR A 3 45.01 23.96 -0.39
C THR A 3 44.29 23.01 -1.34
N ILE A 4 45.04 22.21 -2.11
CA ILE A 4 44.51 21.19 -3.01
C ILE A 4 43.81 20.09 -2.19
N LEU A 5 44.42 19.66 -1.09
CA LEU A 5 43.85 18.63 -0.21
C LEU A 5 42.55 19.13 0.44
N VAL A 6 42.53 20.38 0.93
CA VAL A 6 41.31 21.01 1.45
C VAL A 6 40.24 21.13 0.37
N ALA A 7 40.59 21.54 -0.85
CA ALA A 7 39.64 21.63 -1.95
C ALA A 7 39.03 20.27 -2.32
N ILE A 8 39.84 19.20 -2.35
CA ILE A 8 39.36 17.83 -2.60
C ILE A 8 38.41 17.39 -1.47
N VAL A 9 38.78 17.63 -0.21
CA VAL A 9 37.94 17.26 0.94
C VAL A 9 36.60 18.00 0.89
N VAL A 10 36.61 19.30 0.61
CA VAL A 10 35.37 20.09 0.47
C VAL A 10 34.52 19.56 -0.68
N CYS A 11 35.12 19.24 -1.83
CA CYS A 11 34.43 18.65 -2.97
C CYS A 11 33.79 17.29 -2.64
N LEU A 12 34.52 16.43 -1.92
CA LEU A 12 33.98 15.14 -1.47
C LEU A 12 32.82 15.32 -0.49
N ILE A 13 32.92 16.28 0.43
CA ILE A 13 31.85 16.60 1.39
C ILE A 13 30.60 17.11 0.66
N THR A 14 30.74 18.02 -0.30
CA THR A 14 29.57 18.55 -1.04
C THR A 14 28.90 17.46 -1.87
N VAL A 15 29.67 16.60 -2.55
CA VAL A 15 29.14 15.43 -3.26
C VAL A 15 28.43 14.48 -2.30
N PHE A 16 29.00 14.22 -1.13
CA PHE A 16 28.41 13.36 -0.11
C PHE A 16 27.07 13.92 0.42
N ILE A 17 27.01 15.22 0.72
CA ILE A 17 25.77 15.89 1.19
C ILE A 17 24.70 15.85 0.09
N ALA A 18 25.05 16.18 -1.15
CA ALA A 18 24.12 16.14 -2.28
C ALA A 18 23.57 14.72 -2.52
N TRP A 19 24.44 13.72 -2.43
CA TRP A 19 24.07 12.32 -2.54
C TRP A 19 23.12 11.89 -1.40
N ALA A 20 23.43 12.25 -0.14
CA ALA A 20 22.59 11.93 1.01
C ALA A 20 21.20 12.57 0.91
N TRP A 21 21.14 13.83 0.49
CA TRP A 21 19.90 14.56 0.28
C TRP A 21 19.04 13.91 -0.83
N SER A 22 19.64 13.53 -1.96
CA SER A 22 18.91 12.85 -3.04
C SER A 22 18.31 11.51 -2.60
N THR A 23 19.03 10.77 -1.75
CA THR A 23 18.58 9.49 -1.21
C THR A 23 17.42 9.67 -0.24
N ALA A 24 17.50 10.67 0.64
CA ALA A 24 16.41 11.02 1.56
C ALA A 24 15.13 11.41 0.80
N GLN A 25 15.26 12.22 -0.26
CA GLN A 25 14.11 12.64 -1.08
C GLN A 25 13.46 11.46 -1.80
N ARG A 26 14.27 10.52 -2.30
CA ARG A 26 13.78 9.30 -2.95
C ARG A 26 13.02 8.39 -1.98
N LEU A 27 13.48 8.30 -0.72
CA LEU A 27 12.81 7.53 0.31
C LEU A 27 11.46 8.15 0.71
N ASN A 28 11.42 9.48 0.89
CA ASN A 28 10.18 10.19 1.21
C ASN A 28 9.11 9.98 0.14
N ARG A 29 9.50 10.07 -1.15
CA ARG A 29 8.58 9.82 -2.27
C ARG A 29 7.98 8.42 -2.26
N LEU A 30 8.74 7.40 -1.83
CA LEU A 30 8.23 6.03 -1.75
C LEU A 30 7.28 5.83 -0.57
N HIS A 31 7.54 6.44 0.58
CA HIS A 31 6.59 6.41 1.70
C HIS A 31 5.26 7.04 1.31
N ILE A 32 5.28 8.25 0.76
CA ILE A 32 4.06 8.95 0.28
C ILE A 32 3.30 8.09 -0.74
N ARG A 33 4.01 7.43 -1.67
CA ARG A 33 3.39 6.56 -2.66
C ARG A 33 2.75 5.30 -2.04
N THR A 34 3.37 4.74 -1.01
CA THR A 34 2.84 3.53 -0.34
C THR A 34 1.64 3.88 0.52
N ASP A 35 1.71 4.99 1.28
CA ASP A 35 0.61 5.45 2.12
C ASP A 35 -0.60 5.86 1.27
N SER A 36 -0.38 6.56 0.16
CA SER A 36 -1.47 6.91 -0.78
C SER A 36 -2.06 5.67 -1.47
N ALA A 37 -1.25 4.66 -1.80
CA ALA A 37 -1.76 3.41 -2.34
C ALA A 37 -2.58 2.62 -1.30
N LEU A 38 -2.18 2.65 -0.02
CA LEU A 38 -2.92 2.04 1.07
C LEU A 38 -4.28 2.72 1.26
N GLN A 39 -4.32 4.05 1.27
CA GLN A 39 -5.57 4.83 1.34
C GLN A 39 -6.48 4.57 0.15
N ALA A 40 -5.92 4.46 -1.07
CA ALA A 40 -6.68 4.13 -2.27
C ALA A 40 -7.28 2.72 -2.20
N LEU A 41 -6.54 1.75 -1.66
CA LEU A 41 -7.05 0.40 -1.41
C LEU A 41 -8.20 0.40 -0.40
N GLN A 42 -8.04 1.11 0.72
CA GLN A 42 -9.11 1.25 1.70
C GLN A 42 -10.37 1.85 1.10
N ALA A 43 -10.23 2.96 0.36
CA ALA A 43 -11.36 3.63 -0.29
C ALA A 43 -12.08 2.71 -1.30
N ALA A 44 -11.33 1.90 -2.06
CA ALA A 44 -11.91 0.94 -2.99
C ALA A 44 -12.71 -0.16 -2.27
N LEU A 45 -12.20 -0.70 -1.16
CA LEU A 45 -12.89 -1.71 -0.34
C LEU A 45 -14.17 -1.14 0.30
N ASP A 46 -14.08 0.06 0.85
CA ASP A 46 -15.21 0.76 1.47
C ASP A 46 -16.28 1.11 0.42
N GLN A 47 -15.87 1.53 -0.77
CA GLN A 47 -16.80 1.78 -1.87
C GLN A 47 -17.51 0.49 -2.31
N ARG A 48 -16.79 -0.63 -2.47
CA ARG A 48 -17.40 -1.91 -2.84
C ARG A 48 -18.43 -2.38 -1.81
N SER A 49 -18.07 -2.31 -0.53
CA SER A 49 -18.99 -2.67 0.55
C SER A 49 -20.20 -1.74 0.63
N ALA A 50 -20.04 -0.44 0.37
CA ALA A 50 -21.14 0.50 0.28
C ALA A 50 -22.09 0.20 -0.90
N VAL A 51 -21.55 -0.15 -2.07
CA VAL A 51 -22.35 -0.58 -3.23
C VAL A 51 -23.11 -1.87 -2.93
N LEU A 52 -22.46 -2.86 -2.29
CA LEU A 52 -23.12 -4.09 -1.85
C LEU A 52 -24.29 -3.79 -0.89
N ALA A 53 -24.08 -2.92 0.10
CA ALA A 53 -25.12 -2.55 1.06
C ALA A 53 -26.29 -1.78 0.42
N ALA A 54 -26.02 -0.95 -0.58
CA ALA A 54 -27.03 -0.19 -1.30
C ALA A 54 -27.90 -1.09 -2.20
N LEU A 55 -27.30 -2.10 -2.84
CA LEU A 55 -28.01 -3.04 -3.72
C LEU A 55 -28.72 -4.15 -2.93
N TYR A 56 -28.12 -4.60 -1.84
CA TYR A 56 -28.61 -5.73 -1.04
C TYR A 56 -28.64 -5.34 0.44
N PRO A 57 -29.72 -4.69 0.91
CA PRO A 57 -29.83 -4.20 2.30
C PRO A 57 -29.62 -5.28 3.36
N GLN A 58 -29.91 -6.54 3.05
CA GLN A 58 -29.63 -7.69 3.93
C GLN A 58 -28.15 -7.87 4.29
N HIS A 59 -27.22 -7.35 3.49
CA HIS A 59 -25.78 -7.40 3.71
C HIS A 59 -25.22 -6.12 4.34
N ASN A 60 -26.06 -5.16 4.72
CA ASN A 60 -25.62 -3.88 5.30
C ASN A 60 -24.80 -4.09 6.60
N ALA A 61 -25.22 -5.00 7.47
CA ALA A 61 -24.48 -5.30 8.70
C ALA A 61 -23.07 -5.83 8.42
N LEU A 62 -22.92 -6.68 7.39
CA LEU A 62 -21.63 -7.20 6.95
C LEU A 62 -20.75 -6.09 6.38
N ALA A 63 -21.29 -5.28 5.46
CA ALA A 63 -20.59 -4.14 4.86
C ALA A 63 -20.08 -3.15 5.92
N GLN A 64 -20.93 -2.78 6.88
CA GLN A 64 -20.53 -1.90 7.99
C GLN A 64 -19.48 -2.54 8.89
N SER A 65 -19.55 -3.86 9.13
CA SER A 65 -18.55 -4.55 9.95
C SER A 65 -17.16 -4.52 9.32
N ALA A 66 -17.08 -4.60 7.98
CA ALA A 66 -15.82 -4.42 7.27
C ALA A 66 -15.33 -2.97 7.37
N GLN A 67 -16.19 -1.99 7.01
CA GLN A 67 -15.86 -0.55 6.99
C GLN A 67 -15.40 0.02 8.33
N LYS A 68 -15.84 -0.55 9.45
CA LYS A 68 -15.40 -0.12 10.79
C LYS A 68 -13.90 -0.35 11.03
N ILE A 69 -13.30 -1.31 10.33
CA ILE A 69 -11.89 -1.65 10.48
C ILE A 69 -11.09 -0.82 9.47
N GLN A 70 -10.25 0.08 9.98
CA GLN A 70 -9.32 0.86 9.15
C GLN A 70 -8.22 -0.05 8.61
N LEU A 71 -7.69 0.28 7.43
CA LEU A 71 -6.65 -0.53 6.78
C LEU A 71 -5.26 -0.07 7.25
N ASP A 72 -4.74 -0.71 8.30
CA ASP A 72 -3.41 -0.46 8.84
C ASP A 72 -2.67 -1.78 9.08
N TYR A 73 -1.34 -1.76 9.16
CA TYR A 73 -0.49 -2.95 9.27
C TYR A 73 -0.85 -3.87 10.45
N GLU A 74 -1.46 -3.34 11.51
CA GLU A 74 -1.89 -4.08 12.69
C GLU A 74 -3.27 -4.73 12.51
N THR A 75 -4.14 -4.12 11.71
CA THR A 75 -5.52 -4.53 11.48
C THR A 75 -5.72 -5.29 10.17
N PHE A 76 -4.69 -5.44 9.34
CA PHE A 76 -4.76 -6.13 8.04
C PHE A 76 -5.39 -7.52 8.13
N SER A 77 -5.00 -8.32 9.13
CA SER A 77 -5.55 -9.67 9.31
C SER A 77 -7.05 -9.60 9.58
N GLU A 78 -7.47 -8.73 10.50
CA GLU A 78 -8.88 -8.56 10.88
C GLU A 78 -9.71 -8.02 9.70
N ARG A 79 -9.17 -7.05 8.95
CA ARG A 79 -9.84 -6.51 7.76
C ARG A 79 -9.95 -7.57 6.67
N SER A 80 -8.88 -8.33 6.41
CA SER A 80 -8.88 -9.40 5.39
C SER A 80 -9.93 -10.47 5.68
N GLU A 81 -10.11 -10.86 6.95
CA GLU A 81 -11.19 -11.78 7.34
C GLU A 81 -12.59 -11.23 7.02
N LYS A 82 -12.85 -9.94 7.29
CA LYS A 82 -14.14 -9.33 6.91
C LYS A 82 -14.31 -9.25 5.40
N GLU A 83 -13.26 -8.89 4.66
CA GLU A 83 -13.29 -8.83 3.21
C GLU A 83 -13.52 -10.22 2.57
N LYS A 84 -13.06 -11.29 3.22
CA LYS A 84 -13.36 -12.67 2.81
C LYS A 84 -14.86 -12.93 2.79
N HIS A 85 -15.57 -12.52 3.84
CA HIS A 85 -17.01 -12.68 3.92
C HIS A 85 -17.74 -11.82 2.89
N VAL A 86 -17.29 -10.58 2.66
CA VAL A 86 -17.84 -9.71 1.60
C VAL A 86 -17.64 -10.34 0.22
N GLY A 87 -16.43 -10.83 -0.08
CA GLY A 87 -16.11 -11.52 -1.33
C GLY A 87 -16.94 -12.79 -1.54
N ALA A 88 -17.11 -13.60 -0.49
CA ALA A 88 -17.95 -14.79 -0.52
C ALA A 88 -19.43 -14.45 -0.76
N CYS A 89 -19.95 -13.37 -0.19
CA CYS A 89 -21.31 -12.92 -0.51
C CYS A 89 -21.42 -12.55 -1.98
N ILE A 90 -20.46 -11.79 -2.52
CA ILE A 90 -20.46 -11.36 -3.94
C ILE A 90 -20.35 -12.56 -4.88
N SER A 91 -19.55 -13.57 -4.55
CA SER A 91 -19.38 -14.76 -5.38
C SER A 91 -20.66 -15.59 -5.51
N LEU A 92 -21.47 -15.63 -4.45
CA LEU A 92 -22.76 -16.32 -4.44
C LEU A 92 -23.81 -15.68 -5.36
N LEU A 93 -23.63 -14.43 -5.80
CA LEU A 93 -24.53 -13.79 -6.78
C LEU A 93 -24.34 -14.38 -8.20
N GLY A 94 -23.19 -15.00 -8.49
CA GLY A 94 -22.89 -15.61 -9.80
C GLY A 94 -22.99 -14.62 -10.97
N ASP A 95 -23.67 -15.01 -12.05
CA ASP A 95 -23.80 -14.18 -13.27
C ASP A 95 -24.76 -12.99 -13.11
N ALA A 96 -25.51 -12.91 -12.00
CA ALA A 96 -26.49 -11.85 -11.76
C ALA A 96 -25.88 -10.61 -11.05
N VAL A 97 -24.55 -10.47 -11.02
CA VAL A 97 -23.88 -9.36 -10.35
C VAL A 97 -24.14 -8.03 -11.10
N PRO A 98 -24.68 -7.00 -10.44
CA PRO A 98 -24.92 -5.70 -11.07
C PRO A 98 -23.63 -5.04 -11.53
N ALA A 99 -23.68 -4.31 -12.65
CA ALA A 99 -22.51 -3.66 -13.26
C ALA A 99 -21.74 -2.74 -12.30
N SER A 100 -22.44 -2.03 -11.41
CA SER A 100 -21.81 -1.17 -10.40
C SER A 100 -20.96 -1.94 -9.39
N LEU A 101 -21.36 -3.19 -9.06
CA LEU A 101 -20.59 -4.05 -8.16
C LEU A 101 -19.38 -4.66 -8.88
N VAL A 102 -19.52 -5.00 -10.17
CA VAL A 102 -18.40 -5.42 -11.03
C VAL A 102 -17.35 -4.32 -11.14
N GLU A 103 -17.78 -3.07 -11.37
CA GLU A 103 -16.87 -1.92 -11.44
C GLU A 103 -16.14 -1.69 -10.10
N ALA A 104 -16.87 -1.78 -8.98
CA ALA A 104 -16.28 -1.63 -7.65
C ALA A 104 -15.26 -2.74 -7.35
N GLU A 105 -15.56 -3.99 -7.72
CA GLU A 105 -14.63 -5.12 -7.59
C GLU A 105 -13.37 -4.92 -8.45
N ALA A 106 -13.52 -4.48 -9.70
CA ALA A 106 -12.40 -4.18 -10.58
C ALA A 106 -11.50 -3.07 -10.00
N ARG A 107 -12.09 -2.04 -9.38
CA ARG A 107 -11.35 -0.97 -8.70
C ARG A 107 -10.58 -1.49 -7.49
N VAL A 108 -11.15 -2.40 -6.71
CA VAL A 108 -10.47 -3.08 -5.59
C VAL A 108 -9.26 -3.86 -6.10
N GLN A 109 -9.42 -4.66 -7.15
CA GLN A 109 -8.32 -5.46 -7.71
C GLN A 109 -7.17 -4.58 -8.21
N LEU A 110 -7.49 -3.45 -8.86
CA LEU A 110 -6.47 -2.50 -9.32
C LEU A 110 -5.74 -1.85 -8.14
N ALA A 111 -6.47 -1.38 -7.12
CA ALA A 111 -5.90 -0.75 -5.95
C ALA A 111 -5.02 -1.73 -5.14
N PHE A 112 -5.46 -3.00 -5.04
CA PHE A 112 -4.71 -4.08 -4.41
C PHE A 112 -3.36 -4.30 -5.07
N ARG A 113 -3.35 -4.40 -6.41
CA ARG A 113 -2.11 -4.55 -7.18
C ARG A 113 -1.19 -3.36 -6.99
N PHE A 114 -1.70 -2.13 -7.12
CA PHE A 114 -0.88 -0.93 -6.93
C PHE A 114 -0.30 -0.79 -5.53
N TYR A 115 -1.05 -1.17 -4.49
CA TYR A 115 -0.54 -1.24 -3.14
C TYR A 115 0.61 -2.25 -3.02
N ASN A 116 0.40 -3.49 -3.46
CA ASN A 116 1.42 -4.53 -3.37
C ASN A 116 2.67 -4.24 -4.22
N ASP A 117 2.51 -3.58 -5.37
CA ASP A 117 3.63 -3.08 -6.18
C ASP A 117 4.42 -1.99 -5.43
N ALA A 118 3.73 -1.07 -4.74
CA ALA A 118 4.39 -0.07 -3.91
C ALA A 118 5.12 -0.69 -2.71
N VAL A 119 4.56 -1.75 -2.10
CA VAL A 119 5.23 -2.55 -1.06
C VAL A 119 6.47 -3.27 -1.63
N ALA A 120 6.38 -3.83 -2.83
CA ALA A 120 7.52 -4.47 -3.49
C ALA A 120 8.65 -3.46 -3.78
N ASP A 121 8.30 -2.29 -4.33
CA ASP A 121 9.24 -1.20 -4.63
C ASP A 121 9.97 -0.70 -3.37
N THR A 122 9.23 -0.50 -2.28
CA THR A 122 9.80 -0.06 -0.99
C THR A 122 10.71 -1.11 -0.36
N ARG A 123 10.31 -2.39 -0.40
CA ARG A 123 11.13 -3.50 0.09
C ARG A 123 12.40 -3.67 -0.74
N ALA A 124 12.31 -3.60 -2.07
CA ALA A 124 13.45 -3.72 -2.97
C ALA A 124 14.49 -2.61 -2.76
N LEU A 125 14.04 -1.40 -2.42
CA LEU A 125 14.97 -0.30 -2.11
C LEU A 125 15.80 -0.59 -0.85
N ARG A 126 15.20 -1.20 0.17
CA ARG A 126 15.87 -1.44 1.46
C ARG A 126 16.94 -2.54 1.39
N VAL A 127 16.88 -3.42 0.38
CA VAL A 127 17.91 -4.44 0.12
C VAL A 127 19.16 -3.85 -0.54
N ARG A 128 19.11 -2.61 -1.09
CA ARG A 128 20.27 -2.02 -1.76
C ARG A 128 21.41 -1.72 -0.77
N PRO A 129 22.64 -2.18 -1.04
CA PRO A 129 23.77 -2.10 -0.10
C PRO A 129 24.14 -0.66 0.28
N LEU A 130 23.95 0.30 -0.64
CA LEU A 130 24.20 1.72 -0.39
C LEU A 130 23.23 2.34 0.64
N VAL A 131 21.96 1.91 0.67
CA VAL A 131 20.96 2.40 1.64
C VAL A 131 21.22 1.76 3.01
N ARG A 132 21.63 0.48 3.01
CA ARG A 132 21.94 -0.28 4.22
C ARG A 132 23.21 0.20 4.90
N GLY A 133 24.26 0.52 4.13
CA GLY A 133 25.54 0.99 4.66
C GLY A 133 25.46 2.36 5.35
N LEU A 134 24.56 3.22 4.89
CA LEU A 134 24.44 4.59 5.40
C LEU A 134 23.29 4.79 6.38
N ARG A 135 22.57 3.71 6.77
CA ARG A 135 21.43 3.75 7.72
C ARG A 135 20.35 4.79 7.37
N LEU A 136 20.29 5.22 6.11
CA LEU A 136 19.38 6.26 5.63
C LEU A 136 17.92 5.80 5.54
N GLY A 137 17.68 4.48 5.62
CA GLY A 137 16.33 3.91 5.66
C GLY A 137 15.56 4.16 6.97
N GLY A 138 16.22 4.69 8.00
CA GLY A 138 15.62 4.90 9.31
C GLY A 138 15.16 3.60 9.99
N THR A 139 14.43 3.74 11.10
CA THR A 139 13.78 2.66 11.87
C THR A 139 12.34 2.39 11.41
N ALA A 140 11.89 2.99 10.31
CA ALA A 140 10.52 2.87 9.83
C ALA A 140 10.16 1.39 9.55
N ARG A 141 9.04 0.94 10.14
CA ARG A 141 8.51 -0.42 9.98
C ARG A 141 8.39 -0.76 8.49
N LEU A 142 8.75 -1.98 8.12
CA LEU A 142 8.69 -2.41 6.73
C LEU A 142 7.21 -2.58 6.34
N PRO A 143 6.76 -2.04 5.19
CA PRO A 143 5.39 -2.26 4.75
C PRO A 143 5.14 -3.75 4.51
N ILE A 144 3.93 -4.20 4.82
CA ILE A 144 3.52 -5.61 4.77
C ILE A 144 2.57 -5.79 3.60
N PHE A 145 2.65 -6.93 2.90
CA PHE A 145 1.69 -7.23 1.84
C PHE A 145 0.28 -7.39 2.44
N PHE A 146 -0.71 -6.89 1.72
CA PHE A 146 -2.10 -7.16 2.06
C PHE A 146 -2.52 -8.41 1.32
N GLU A 147 -3.24 -9.30 1.98
CA GLU A 147 -3.80 -10.51 1.38
C GLU A 147 -5.28 -10.25 1.12
N LEU A 148 -5.64 -10.14 -0.16
CA LEU A 148 -7.02 -10.10 -0.59
C LEU A 148 -7.47 -11.55 -0.85
N PRO A 149 -8.48 -12.06 -0.12
CA PRO A 149 -9.00 -13.40 -0.37
C PRO A 149 -9.54 -13.48 -1.80
N ASN A 150 -8.94 -14.34 -2.64
CA ASN A 150 -9.39 -14.53 -4.01
C ASN A 150 -10.78 -15.19 -4.02
N ILE A 151 -11.62 -14.73 -4.95
CA ILE A 151 -12.98 -15.26 -5.17
C ILE A 151 -12.98 -16.55 -6.03
N HIS A 152 -11.80 -17.02 -6.47
CA HIS A 152 -11.66 -18.07 -7.50
C HIS A 152 -11.01 -19.39 -7.05
N ASP A 153 -10.97 -19.69 -5.75
CA ASP A 153 -10.64 -21.05 -5.28
C ASP A 153 -11.92 -21.86 -4.98
#